data_AF-A0A661SI88-F1
#
_entry.id   AF-A0A661SI88-F1
#
_cell.length_a   1.000
_cell.length_b   1.000
_cell.length_c   1.000
_cell.angle_alpha   90.00
_cell.angle_beta   90.00
_cell.angle_gamma   90.00
#
_symmetry.space_group_name_H-M   'P 1'
#
loop_
_entity.id
_entity.type
_entity.pdbx_description
1 polymer ?
#
loop_
_entity_poly.entity_id
_entity_poly.type
_entity_poly.pdbx_seq_one_letter_code
_entity_poly.pdbx_strand_id
1 'polypeptide(L)'
;RHEISRHHRPKARHQIRGFRFDGTHEGKRTICIKADKFSIEKKKLGFFRFSLLNVARFRNVVIDIYGQRIEPVRQAVSCADSAPSQTIEGQGQGGDKTASGLTFKHIFSRQALPSFPVKRISSVVMNPVRLKLHDEKSVVTQISADSATIRLKKRDILFRGNVRVLSGQRSLTTGELSMFPDKGVIRTHGHFILKTPQKQLRGEGLTTDIFLKSRTHN
;
A
#
# COMPACT_ATOMS: atom_id res chain seq x y z
N ARG A 1 -55.44 28.29 0.25
CA ARG A 1 -54.71 27.00 0.22
C ARG A 1 -53.73 27.05 -0.95
N HIS A 2 -52.44 27.24 -0.70
CA HIS A 2 -51.39 27.15 -1.72
C HIS A 2 -50.34 26.16 -1.25
N GLU A 3 -50.26 25.05 -1.98
CA GLU A 3 -49.33 23.96 -1.75
C GLU A 3 -47.97 24.32 -2.37
N ILE A 4 -46.98 24.59 -1.52
CA ILE A 4 -45.61 24.79 -1.97
C ILE A 4 -45.04 23.39 -2.26
N SER A 5 -44.94 23.02 -3.54
CA SER A 5 -44.27 21.80 -3.95
C SER A 5 -42.77 21.91 -3.61
N ARG A 6 -42.37 21.27 -2.52
CA ARG A 6 -40.96 21.08 -2.19
C ARG A 6 -40.42 19.99 -3.11
N HIS A 7 -39.93 20.37 -4.28
CA HIS A 7 -39.10 19.49 -5.10
C HIS A 7 -37.83 19.13 -4.32
N HIS A 8 -37.89 18.02 -3.58
CA HIS A 8 -36.72 17.36 -3.00
C HIS A 8 -35.90 16.79 -4.16
N ARG A 9 -34.99 17.59 -4.73
CA ARG A 9 -33.99 17.06 -5.66
C ARG A 9 -33.14 16.04 -4.90
N PRO A 10 -33.11 14.75 -5.30
CA PRO A 10 -32.21 13.80 -4.69
C PRO A 10 -30.79 14.30 -4.92
N LYS A 11 -30.05 14.59 -3.83
CA LYS A 11 -28.62 14.86 -3.92
C LYS A 11 -27.99 13.69 -4.66
N ALA A 12 -27.44 13.94 -5.84
CA ALA A 12 -26.69 12.94 -6.61
C ALA A 12 -25.55 12.43 -5.73
N ARG A 13 -25.79 11.32 -5.03
CA ARG A 13 -24.73 10.57 -4.37
C ARG A 13 -23.97 9.93 -5.51
N HIS A 14 -22.76 10.42 -5.78
CA HIS A 14 -21.84 9.78 -6.71
C HIS A 14 -21.52 8.39 -6.16
N GLN A 15 -22.35 7.41 -6.51
CA GLN A 15 -22.21 6.03 -6.14
C GLN A 15 -22.00 5.23 -7.43
N ILE A 16 -20.92 4.46 -7.46
CA ILE A 16 -20.62 3.53 -8.55
C ILE A 16 -20.70 2.11 -7.96
N ARG A 17 -21.38 1.20 -8.66
CA ARG A 17 -21.35 -0.24 -8.37
C ARG A 17 -20.36 -0.91 -9.32
N GLY A 18 -19.59 -1.89 -8.85
CA GLY A 18 -18.57 -2.56 -9.65
C GLY A 18 -17.43 -1.60 -10.05
N PHE A 19 -16.81 -0.95 -9.07
CA PHE A 19 -15.71 -0.03 -9.33
C PHE A 19 -14.44 -0.78 -9.71
N ARG A 20 -13.80 -0.35 -10.80
CA ARG A 20 -12.46 -0.77 -11.18
C ARG A 20 -11.64 0.44 -11.62
N PHE A 21 -10.40 0.49 -11.17
CA PHE A 21 -9.43 1.48 -11.59
C PHE A 21 -8.07 0.81 -11.76
N ASP A 22 -7.36 1.21 -12.82
CA ASP A 22 -6.01 0.77 -13.12
C ASP A 22 -5.14 2.02 -13.28
N GLY A 23 -4.15 2.18 -12.39
CA GLY A 23 -3.25 3.32 -12.33
C GLY A 23 -1.85 2.98 -12.83
N THR A 24 -1.25 3.91 -13.56
CA THR A 24 0.09 3.78 -14.13
C THR A 24 1.01 4.89 -13.65
N HIS A 25 2.31 4.65 -13.72
CA HIS A 25 3.37 5.64 -13.51
C HIS A 25 4.45 5.36 -14.55
N GLU A 26 4.81 6.35 -15.36
CA GLU A 26 5.80 6.20 -16.45
C GLU A 26 5.47 5.01 -17.37
N GLY A 27 4.20 4.87 -17.75
CA GLY A 27 3.72 3.78 -18.62
C GLY A 27 3.63 2.40 -17.95
N LYS A 28 4.15 2.22 -16.72
CA LYS A 28 4.11 0.95 -15.98
C LYS A 28 2.91 0.91 -15.04
N ARG A 29 2.20 -0.23 -15.03
CA ARG A 29 1.10 -0.47 -14.07
C ARG A 29 1.65 -0.44 -12.65
N THR A 30 1.06 0.38 -11.80
CA THR A 30 1.52 0.59 -10.42
C THR A 30 0.47 0.17 -9.40
N ILE A 31 -0.82 0.32 -9.72
CA ILE A 31 -1.91 -0.06 -8.82
C ILE A 31 -3.17 -0.45 -9.58
N CYS A 32 -3.92 -1.41 -9.05
CA CYS A 32 -5.29 -1.75 -9.44
C CYS A 32 -6.17 -1.69 -8.21
N ILE A 33 -7.35 -1.08 -8.33
CA ILE A 33 -8.35 -1.04 -7.27
C ILE A 33 -9.64 -1.64 -7.82
N LYS A 34 -10.17 -2.66 -7.13
CA LYS A 34 -11.46 -3.27 -7.42
C LYS A 34 -12.33 -3.20 -6.17
N ALA A 35 -13.59 -2.83 -6.33
CA ALA A 35 -14.55 -2.74 -5.23
C ALA A 35 -15.99 -2.92 -5.71
N ASP A 36 -16.84 -3.48 -4.86
CA ASP A 36 -18.26 -3.67 -5.18
C ASP A 36 -19.00 -2.34 -5.24
N LYS A 37 -18.59 -1.37 -4.41
CA LYS A 37 -19.21 -0.06 -4.32
C LYS A 37 -18.17 1.01 -4.03
N PHE A 38 -18.28 2.12 -4.75
CA PHE A 38 -17.55 3.35 -4.50
C PHE A 38 -18.53 4.49 -4.22
N SER A 39 -18.18 5.37 -3.30
CA SER A 39 -18.94 6.60 -3.03
C SER A 39 -18.05 7.74 -2.52
N ILE A 40 -18.51 8.97 -2.73
CA ILE A 40 -17.87 10.17 -2.20
C ILE A 40 -18.81 10.84 -1.21
N GLU A 41 -18.29 11.16 -0.03
CA GLU A 41 -19.03 11.85 1.03
C GLU A 41 -18.24 13.07 1.54
N LYS A 42 -18.96 14.07 2.05
CA LYS A 42 -18.32 15.16 2.80
C LYS A 42 -17.79 14.62 4.12
N LYS A 43 -16.52 14.90 4.44
CA LYS A 43 -15.97 14.66 5.78
C LYS A 43 -16.76 15.49 6.77
N LYS A 44 -17.20 14.94 7.90
CA LYS A 44 -17.74 15.73 9.01
C LYS A 44 -16.59 16.10 9.95
N LEU A 45 -16.43 17.38 10.28
CA LEU A 45 -15.39 17.88 11.19
C LEU A 45 -16.09 18.66 12.31
N GLY A 46 -16.26 18.04 13.47
CA GLY A 46 -17.00 18.62 14.60
C GLY A 46 -18.45 18.98 14.27
N PHE A 47 -18.97 20.04 14.90
CA PHE A 47 -20.33 20.55 14.70
C PHE A 47 -20.52 21.35 13.40
N PHE A 48 -19.48 21.51 12.58
CA PHE A 48 -19.56 22.32 11.36
C PHE A 48 -20.30 21.57 10.23
N ARG A 49 -21.38 22.20 9.73
CA ARG A 49 -22.24 21.67 8.66
C ARG A 49 -21.61 21.71 7.26
N PHE A 50 -20.45 22.35 7.09
CA PHE A 50 -19.75 22.50 5.82
C PHE A 50 -18.25 22.20 5.95
N SER A 51 -17.85 20.94 5.92
CA SER A 51 -16.43 20.65 5.66
C SER A 51 -16.14 20.72 4.16
N LEU A 52 -15.03 21.36 3.83
CA LEU A 52 -14.47 21.49 2.48
C LEU A 52 -13.68 20.23 2.05
N LEU A 53 -13.67 19.19 2.87
CA LEU A 53 -12.92 17.97 2.62
C LEU A 53 -13.87 16.83 2.27
N ASN A 54 -13.46 16.02 1.31
CA ASN A 54 -14.19 14.84 0.88
C ASN A 54 -13.49 13.56 1.37
N VAL A 55 -14.28 12.50 1.55
CA VAL A 55 -13.82 11.13 1.82
C VAL A 55 -14.32 10.24 0.70
N ALA A 56 -13.39 9.53 0.06
CA ALA A 56 -13.70 8.43 -0.84
C ALA A 56 -13.94 7.17 -0.02
N ARG A 57 -15.03 6.45 -0.28
CA ARG A 57 -15.36 5.20 0.40
C ARG A 57 -15.52 4.07 -0.59
N PHE A 58 -14.89 2.95 -0.30
CA PHE A 58 -14.98 1.72 -1.07
C PHE A 58 -15.48 0.56 -0.19
N ARG A 59 -16.29 -0.33 -0.74
CA ARG A 59 -16.78 -1.55 -0.08
C ARG A 59 -16.22 -2.80 -0.75
N ASN A 60 -15.82 -3.79 0.04
CA ASN A 60 -15.27 -5.09 -0.41
C ASN A 60 -14.10 -4.89 -1.39
N VAL A 61 -13.01 -4.34 -0.89
CA VAL A 61 -11.93 -3.80 -1.73
C VAL A 61 -10.80 -4.81 -1.90
N VAL A 62 -10.36 -4.98 -3.14
CA VAL A 62 -9.08 -5.59 -3.47
C VAL A 62 -8.19 -4.54 -4.11
N ILE A 63 -6.98 -4.38 -3.57
CA ILE A 63 -5.95 -3.50 -4.10
C ILE A 63 -4.77 -4.37 -4.51
N ASP A 64 -4.38 -4.29 -5.77
CA ASP A 64 -3.12 -4.86 -6.25
C ASP A 64 -2.13 -3.72 -6.46
N ILE A 65 -0.96 -3.80 -5.85
CA ILE A 65 0.13 -2.84 -5.99
C ILE A 65 1.31 -3.57 -6.63
N TYR A 66 1.91 -2.97 -7.65
CA TYR A 66 3.02 -3.56 -8.39
C TYR A 66 4.31 -2.83 -8.05
N GLY A 67 5.28 -3.57 -7.53
CA GLY A 67 6.60 -3.05 -7.18
C GLY A 67 7.44 -2.85 -8.43
N GLN A 68 8.22 -1.78 -8.46
CA GLN A 68 9.18 -1.52 -9.53
C GLN A 68 10.56 -1.95 -9.07
N ARG A 69 11.31 -2.66 -9.94
CA ARG A 69 12.72 -2.94 -9.69
C ARG A 69 13.52 -1.65 -9.83
N ILE A 70 14.32 -1.34 -8.81
CA ILE A 70 15.41 -0.39 -8.89
C ILE A 70 16.52 -1.15 -9.60
N GLU A 71 16.73 -0.88 -10.89
CA GLU A 71 17.95 -1.33 -11.53
C GLU A 71 19.12 -0.61 -10.85
N PRO A 72 20.17 -1.33 -10.40
CA PRO A 72 21.38 -0.66 -9.97
C PRO A 72 21.88 0.12 -11.18
N VAL A 73 22.09 1.44 -11.01
CA VAL A 73 22.74 2.27 -12.02
C VAL A 73 24.07 1.60 -12.33
N ARG A 74 24.17 0.96 -13.50
CA ARG A 74 25.45 0.53 -14.04
C ARG A 74 26.20 1.82 -14.29
N GLN A 75 27.12 2.19 -13.39
CA GLN A 75 28.15 3.17 -13.71
C GLN A 75 28.79 2.67 -15.01
N ALA A 76 28.63 3.46 -16.08
CA ALA A 76 29.31 3.21 -17.33
C ALA A 76 30.81 3.31 -17.05
N VAL A 77 31.45 2.15 -16.85
CA VAL A 77 32.90 2.06 -16.92
C VAL A 77 33.23 2.27 -18.38
N SER A 78 33.68 3.47 -18.72
CA SER A 78 34.26 3.76 -20.03
C SER A 78 35.56 2.96 -20.14
N CYS A 79 35.52 1.83 -20.85
CA CYS A 79 36.72 1.08 -21.19
C CYS A 79 37.44 1.83 -22.32
N ALA A 80 38.41 2.67 -21.98
CA ALA A 80 39.50 3.01 -22.87
C ALA A 80 40.68 2.08 -22.54
N ASP A 81 41.05 1.29 -23.55
CA ASP A 81 42.33 0.65 -23.82
C ASP A 81 43.03 -0.28 -22.80
N SER A 82 43.22 -1.51 -23.32
CA SER A 82 44.39 -2.40 -23.19
C SER A 82 44.49 -3.37 -21.98
N ALA A 83 44.74 -4.63 -22.36
CA ALA A 83 44.78 -5.87 -21.57
C ALA A 83 46.17 -6.16 -20.93
N PRO A 84 46.48 -7.40 -20.47
CA PRO A 84 45.95 -8.13 -19.31
C PRO A 84 47.07 -8.56 -18.32
N SER A 85 46.72 -8.95 -17.08
CA SER A 85 47.19 -10.19 -16.38
C SER A 85 47.06 -10.14 -14.85
N GLN A 86 46.89 -11.35 -14.28
CA GLN A 86 47.16 -11.82 -12.90
C GLN A 86 45.99 -11.92 -11.91
N THR A 87 45.44 -13.15 -11.89
CA THR A 87 45.19 -14.04 -10.73
C THR A 87 45.19 -13.45 -9.32
N ILE A 88 44.04 -13.52 -8.64
CA ILE A 88 43.94 -13.89 -7.21
C ILE A 88 42.69 -14.76 -7.03
N GLU A 89 42.91 -15.99 -6.57
CA GLU A 89 41.90 -16.90 -6.03
C GLU A 89 41.37 -16.36 -4.70
N GLY A 90 40.05 -16.44 -4.51
CA GLY A 90 39.39 -16.09 -3.25
C GLY A 90 37.99 -16.67 -3.21
N GLN A 91 37.86 -17.86 -2.62
CA GLN A 91 36.60 -18.49 -2.28
C GLN A 91 35.72 -17.56 -1.45
N GLY A 92 34.45 -17.47 -1.85
CA GLY A 92 33.40 -16.73 -1.17
C GLY A 92 32.02 -17.11 -1.69
N GLN A 93 31.67 -18.40 -1.62
CA GLN A 93 30.29 -18.84 -1.67
C GLN A 93 29.52 -18.25 -0.47
N GLY A 94 28.32 -17.74 -0.73
CA GLY A 94 27.35 -17.44 0.32
C GLY A 94 27.18 -15.97 0.69
N GLY A 95 26.91 -15.10 -0.27
CA GLY A 95 26.40 -13.74 -0.02
C GLY A 95 24.97 -13.62 -0.54
N ASP A 96 24.00 -13.61 0.37
CA ASP A 96 22.55 -13.49 0.15
C ASP A 96 22.17 -12.30 -0.76
N LYS A 97 22.12 -12.55 -2.08
CA LYS A 97 21.66 -11.61 -3.12
C LYS A 97 20.13 -11.47 -3.12
N THR A 98 19.47 -11.20 -2.00
CA THR A 98 18.02 -10.89 -1.99
C THR A 98 17.58 -9.86 -0.93
N ALA A 99 18.34 -8.78 -0.77
CA ALA A 99 17.79 -7.53 -0.25
C ALA A 99 17.05 -6.81 -1.39
N SER A 100 15.81 -7.27 -1.62
CA SER A 100 14.95 -6.95 -2.75
C SER A 100 14.96 -5.48 -3.16
N GLY A 101 15.54 -5.18 -4.33
CA GLY A 101 15.51 -3.87 -4.99
C GLY A 101 14.12 -3.49 -5.52
N LEU A 102 13.04 -3.78 -4.78
CA LEU A 102 11.67 -3.41 -5.13
C LEU A 102 11.29 -2.13 -4.38
N THR A 103 10.74 -1.15 -5.11
CA THR A 103 10.19 0.08 -4.55
C THR A 103 8.70 0.20 -4.81
N PHE A 104 7.99 0.76 -3.82
CA PHE A 104 6.56 1.05 -3.86
C PHE A 104 6.25 2.55 -3.66
N LYS A 105 7.26 3.42 -3.81
CA LYS A 105 7.16 4.87 -3.58
C LYS A 105 6.11 5.57 -4.47
N HIS A 106 5.83 5.00 -5.63
CA HIS A 106 5.00 5.67 -6.65
C HIS A 106 3.49 5.48 -6.46
N ILE A 107 3.04 4.69 -5.47
CA ILE A 107 1.61 4.38 -5.30
C ILE A 107 0.75 5.58 -4.89
N PHE A 108 1.37 6.62 -4.32
CA PHE A 108 0.71 7.90 -3.99
C PHE A 108 0.97 9.00 -5.03
N SER A 109 1.60 8.67 -6.16
CA SER A 109 1.72 9.62 -7.26
C SER A 109 0.33 9.98 -7.80
N ARG A 110 0.17 11.20 -8.32
CA ARG A 110 -1.12 11.65 -8.87
C ARG A 110 -1.58 10.80 -10.06
N GLN A 111 -0.65 10.23 -10.81
CA GLN A 111 -0.93 9.37 -11.97
C GLN A 111 -1.37 7.97 -11.53
N ALA A 112 -0.86 7.48 -10.39
CA ALA A 112 -1.21 6.17 -9.88
C ALA A 112 -2.57 6.13 -9.16
N LEU A 113 -3.11 7.24 -8.65
CA LEU A 113 -4.39 7.23 -7.94
C LEU A 113 -5.56 7.66 -8.83
N PRO A 114 -6.80 7.20 -8.55
CA PRO A 114 -7.97 7.65 -9.27
C PRO A 114 -8.11 9.18 -9.23
N SER A 115 -8.34 9.79 -10.39
CA SER A 115 -8.80 11.17 -10.46
C SER A 115 -10.24 11.24 -9.97
N PHE A 116 -10.42 11.64 -8.71
CA PHE A 116 -11.75 11.77 -8.15
C PHE A 116 -12.45 13.01 -8.73
N PRO A 117 -13.76 12.93 -9.05
CA PRO A 117 -14.53 14.04 -9.65
C PRO A 117 -14.74 15.23 -8.69
N VAL A 118 -14.19 15.17 -7.48
CA VAL A 118 -14.30 16.23 -6.48
C VAL A 118 -12.91 16.72 -6.06
N LYS A 119 -12.79 18.02 -5.83
CA LYS A 119 -11.58 18.61 -5.24
C LYS A 119 -11.42 18.15 -3.79
N ARG A 120 -10.17 18.06 -3.32
CA ARG A 120 -9.79 17.90 -1.89
C ARG A 120 -10.28 16.61 -1.21
N ILE A 121 -10.00 15.46 -1.81
CA ILE A 121 -10.09 14.17 -1.10
C ILE A 121 -9.04 14.14 0.01
N SER A 122 -9.47 13.98 1.26
CA SER A 122 -8.59 13.97 2.43
C SER A 122 -8.14 12.57 2.84
N SER A 123 -8.96 11.57 2.55
CA SER A 123 -8.73 10.17 2.89
C SER A 123 -9.55 9.25 2.00
N VAL A 124 -9.04 8.04 1.80
CA VAL A 124 -9.77 6.94 1.16
C VAL A 124 -10.02 5.86 2.21
N VAL A 125 -11.26 5.48 2.45
CA VAL A 125 -11.67 4.47 3.43
C VAL A 125 -12.18 3.23 2.69
N MET A 126 -11.75 2.05 3.13
CA MET A 126 -11.96 0.77 2.45
C MET A 126 -12.38 -0.30 3.45
N ASN A 127 -13.60 -0.83 3.33
CA ASN A 127 -14.17 -1.77 4.30
C ASN A 127 -14.94 -2.92 3.61
N PRO A 128 -14.60 -4.20 3.84
CA PRO A 128 -13.29 -4.72 4.22
C PRO A 128 -12.25 -4.50 3.10
N VAL A 129 -10.99 -4.82 3.38
CA VAL A 129 -9.87 -4.62 2.45
C VAL A 129 -8.97 -5.85 2.35
N ARG A 130 -8.50 -6.12 1.14
CA ARG A 130 -7.35 -6.99 0.85
C ARG A 130 -6.38 -6.25 -0.06
N LEU A 131 -5.16 -6.04 0.41
CA LEU A 131 -4.06 -5.46 -0.35
C LEU A 131 -3.08 -6.56 -0.72
N LYS A 132 -2.65 -6.60 -1.98
CA LYS A 132 -1.64 -7.50 -2.50
C LYS A 132 -0.49 -6.68 -3.06
N LEU A 133 0.71 -6.94 -2.58
CA LEU A 133 1.95 -6.47 -3.18
C LEU A 133 2.43 -7.53 -4.14
N HIS A 134 2.60 -7.14 -5.38
CA HIS A 134 3.14 -7.96 -6.45
C HIS A 134 4.57 -7.50 -6.73
N ASP A 135 5.45 -8.46 -6.98
CA ASP A 135 6.56 -8.22 -7.89
C ASP A 135 6.05 -8.35 -9.34
N GLU A 136 6.93 -8.29 -10.34
CA GLU A 136 6.52 -8.39 -11.75
C GLU A 136 5.83 -9.74 -12.10
N LYS A 137 5.96 -10.78 -11.26
CA LYS A 137 5.55 -12.16 -11.57
C LYS A 137 4.57 -12.77 -10.57
N SER A 138 4.55 -12.33 -9.31
CA SER A 138 3.91 -13.02 -8.20
C SER A 138 3.53 -12.09 -7.04
N VAL A 139 2.62 -12.55 -6.17
CA VAL A 139 2.27 -11.87 -4.93
C VAL A 139 3.34 -12.14 -3.87
N VAL A 140 4.04 -11.10 -3.44
CA VAL A 140 5.11 -11.17 -2.42
C VAL A 140 4.59 -10.91 -1.01
N THR A 141 3.50 -10.15 -0.88
CA THR A 141 2.88 -9.82 0.41
C THR A 141 1.38 -9.63 0.24
N GLN A 142 0.59 -10.16 1.16
CA GLN A 142 -0.85 -9.89 1.25
C GLN A 142 -1.19 -9.34 2.62
N ILE A 143 -1.96 -8.25 2.66
CA ILE A 143 -2.51 -7.66 3.88
C ILE A 143 -4.03 -7.71 3.81
N SER A 144 -4.70 -8.20 4.84
CA SER A 144 -6.16 -8.16 4.97
C SER A 144 -6.56 -7.54 6.31
N ALA A 145 -7.66 -6.79 6.33
CA ALA A 145 -8.21 -6.18 7.54
C ALA A 145 -9.70 -5.85 7.37
N ASP A 146 -10.38 -5.60 8.49
CA ASP A 146 -11.78 -5.16 8.51
C ASP A 146 -11.94 -3.77 7.90
N SER A 147 -10.91 -2.93 8.02
CA SER A 147 -10.86 -1.62 7.38
C SER A 147 -9.43 -1.17 7.06
N ALA A 148 -9.29 -0.34 6.04
CA ALA A 148 -8.10 0.48 5.85
C ALA A 148 -8.43 1.92 5.45
N THR A 149 -7.54 2.82 5.83
CA THR A 149 -7.59 4.23 5.43
C THR A 149 -6.28 4.65 4.80
N ILE A 150 -6.32 5.07 3.53
CA ILE A 150 -5.21 5.80 2.92
C ILE A 150 -5.25 7.24 3.44
N ARG A 151 -4.22 7.64 4.18
CA ARG A 151 -4.09 8.99 4.73
C ARG A 151 -3.18 9.80 3.81
N LEU A 152 -3.76 10.37 2.76
CA LEU A 152 -3.02 11.06 1.69
C LEU A 152 -2.02 12.12 2.19
N LYS A 153 -2.37 12.87 3.26
CA LYS A 153 -1.45 13.84 3.89
C LYS A 153 -0.27 13.18 4.62
N LYS A 154 -0.49 12.03 5.26
CA LYS A 154 0.54 11.28 6.01
C LYS A 154 1.32 10.30 5.13
N ARG A 155 0.86 10.07 3.90
CA ARG A 155 1.44 9.14 2.91
C ARG A 155 1.63 7.72 3.47
N ASP A 156 0.62 7.26 4.20
CA ASP A 156 0.58 5.92 4.76
C ASP A 156 -0.81 5.29 4.63
N ILE A 157 -0.86 3.99 4.87
CA ILE A 157 -2.09 3.21 4.88
C ILE A 157 -2.26 2.65 6.28
N LEU A 158 -3.37 2.98 6.93
CA LEU A 158 -3.71 2.51 8.26
C LEU A 158 -4.74 1.39 8.17
N PHE A 159 -4.39 0.19 8.60
CA PHE A 159 -5.25 -0.98 8.70
C PHE A 159 -5.74 -1.16 10.13
N ARG A 160 -7.02 -1.50 10.30
CA ARG A 160 -7.65 -1.72 11.62
C ARG A 160 -8.61 -2.88 11.58
N GLY A 161 -8.62 -3.65 12.66
CA GLY A 161 -9.48 -4.81 12.86
C GLY A 161 -8.94 -6.05 12.13
N ASN A 162 -8.71 -7.12 12.90
CA ASN A 162 -8.29 -8.43 12.40
C ASN A 162 -7.19 -8.37 11.32
N VAL A 163 -6.17 -7.54 11.53
CA VAL A 163 -5.13 -7.33 10.53
C VAL A 163 -4.27 -8.58 10.42
N ARG A 164 -4.15 -9.11 9.20
CA ARG A 164 -3.26 -10.22 8.87
C ARG A 164 -2.35 -9.83 7.72
N VAL A 165 -1.05 -10.04 7.88
CA VAL A 165 -0.05 -9.93 6.83
C VAL A 165 0.53 -11.31 6.55
N LEU A 166 0.61 -11.69 5.29
CA LEU A 166 1.23 -12.93 4.82
C LEU A 166 2.35 -12.57 3.85
N SER A 167 3.54 -13.12 4.05
CA SER A 167 4.66 -13.01 3.10
C SER A 167 5.49 -14.29 3.12
N GLY A 168 5.40 -15.07 2.03
CA GLY A 168 5.95 -16.42 1.98
C GLY A 168 5.44 -17.27 3.15
N GLN A 169 6.36 -17.91 3.88
CA GLN A 169 6.06 -18.72 5.07
C GLN A 169 5.97 -17.89 6.37
N ARG A 170 5.91 -16.55 6.27
CA ARG A 170 5.79 -15.66 7.43
C ARG A 170 4.39 -15.09 7.52
N SER A 171 3.87 -14.98 8.73
CA SER A 171 2.58 -14.35 8.99
C SER A 171 2.62 -13.45 10.22
N LEU A 172 2.00 -12.29 10.12
CA LEU A 172 1.85 -11.33 11.20
C LEU A 172 0.36 -11.08 11.44
N THR A 173 -0.07 -11.13 12.70
CA THR A 173 -1.43 -10.78 13.11
C THR A 173 -1.40 -9.68 14.17
N THR A 174 -2.27 -8.67 14.03
CA THR A 174 -2.41 -7.54 14.96
C THR A 174 -3.81 -6.92 14.86
N GLY A 175 -4.21 -6.10 15.83
CA GLY A 175 -5.42 -5.28 15.75
C GLY A 175 -5.27 -4.04 14.87
N GLU A 176 -4.07 -3.46 14.80
CA GLU A 176 -3.80 -2.22 14.06
C GLU A 176 -2.38 -2.21 13.46
N LEU A 177 -2.28 -1.72 12.22
CA LEU A 177 -1.02 -1.67 11.46
C LEU A 177 -0.97 -0.43 10.58
N SER A 178 0.15 0.28 10.58
CA SER A 178 0.47 1.32 9.60
C SER A 178 1.49 0.78 8.59
N MET A 179 1.19 0.90 7.31
CA MET A 179 2.12 0.63 6.22
C MET A 179 2.63 1.97 5.68
N PHE A 180 3.95 2.05 5.48
CA PHE A 180 4.67 3.18 4.89
C PHE A 180 5.28 2.73 3.55
N PRO A 181 4.53 2.78 2.45
CA PRO A 181 4.97 2.31 1.13
C PRO A 181 6.28 2.93 0.66
N ASP A 182 6.46 4.23 0.93
CA ASP A 182 7.67 4.97 0.54
C ASP A 182 8.94 4.40 1.21
N LYS A 183 8.79 3.78 2.38
CA LYS A 183 9.88 3.18 3.17
C LYS A 183 9.94 1.66 3.04
N GLY A 184 8.94 1.02 2.44
CA GLY A 184 8.81 -0.44 2.44
C GLY A 184 8.67 -1.04 3.85
N VAL A 185 8.11 -0.28 4.80
CA VAL A 185 8.03 -0.65 6.22
C VAL A 185 6.59 -0.76 6.68
N ILE A 186 6.33 -1.70 7.57
CA ILE A 186 5.09 -1.80 8.35
C ILE A 186 5.38 -1.64 9.83
N ARG A 187 4.43 -1.07 10.56
CA ARG A 187 4.48 -0.88 12.00
C ARG A 187 3.17 -1.33 12.62
N THR A 188 3.22 -2.26 13.58
CA THR A 188 2.05 -2.61 14.39
C THR A 188 1.87 -1.61 15.54
N HIS A 189 0.63 -1.45 15.98
CA HIS A 189 0.29 -0.66 17.16
C HIS A 189 -0.41 -1.58 18.16
N GLY A 190 0.23 -1.80 19.32
CA GLY A 190 -0.19 -2.77 20.32
C GLY A 190 0.25 -4.20 20.03
N HIS A 191 -0.49 -5.16 20.59
CA HIS A 191 -0.14 -6.57 20.58
C HIS A 191 0.02 -7.13 19.16
N PHE A 192 1.09 -7.86 18.94
CA PHE A 192 1.32 -8.59 17.70
C PHE A 192 1.75 -10.03 17.93
N ILE A 193 1.47 -10.86 16.94
CA ILE A 193 2.03 -12.21 16.82
C ILE A 193 2.65 -12.35 15.43
N LEU A 194 3.97 -12.55 15.37
CA LEU A 194 4.72 -12.84 14.15
C LEU A 194 5.16 -14.31 14.16
N LYS A 195 4.72 -15.08 13.17
CA LYS A 195 5.17 -16.45 12.94
C LYS A 195 6.14 -16.48 11.77
N THR A 196 7.32 -17.05 11.98
CA THR A 196 8.30 -17.39 10.94
C THR A 196 8.46 -18.91 10.89
N PRO A 197 9.15 -19.48 9.87
CA PRO A 197 9.41 -20.92 9.82
C PRO A 197 10.15 -21.45 11.06
N GLN A 198 11.00 -20.61 11.66
CA GLN A 198 11.85 -21.00 12.79
C GLN A 198 11.17 -20.80 14.14
N LYS A 199 10.34 -19.75 14.29
CA LYS A 199 9.81 -19.37 15.60
C LYS A 199 8.56 -18.50 15.52
N GLN A 200 7.91 -18.37 16.66
CA GLN A 200 6.86 -17.39 16.89
C GLN A 200 7.36 -16.31 17.86
N LEU A 201 7.18 -15.04 17.47
CA LEU A 201 7.47 -13.87 18.27
C LEU A 201 6.15 -13.19 18.66
N ARG A 202 6.07 -12.70 19.90
CA ARG A 202 4.95 -11.94 20.42
C ARG A 202 5.49 -10.71 21.16
N GLY A 203 4.73 -9.63 21.17
CA GLY A 203 5.12 -8.42 21.89
C GLY A 203 4.17 -7.26 21.65
N GLU A 204 4.56 -6.09 22.14
CA GLU A 204 3.82 -4.84 22.00
C GLU A 204 4.54 -3.91 21.02
N GLY A 205 3.97 -3.75 19.83
CA GLY A 205 4.60 -2.99 18.75
C GLY A 205 5.75 -3.71 18.06
N LEU A 206 5.73 -3.68 16.73
CA LEU A 206 6.75 -4.24 15.86
C LEU A 206 6.94 -3.29 14.70
N THR A 207 8.19 -3.03 14.33
CA THR A 207 8.53 -2.39 13.05
C THR A 207 9.37 -3.37 12.25
N THR A 208 8.95 -3.67 11.03
CA THR A 208 9.65 -4.60 10.12
C THR A 208 9.40 -4.16 8.68
N ASP A 209 10.15 -4.72 7.73
CA ASP A 209 9.85 -4.53 6.32
C ASP A 209 8.55 -5.24 5.91
N ILE A 210 8.04 -4.89 4.74
CA ILE A 210 6.83 -5.47 4.15
C ILE A 210 6.91 -6.99 3.92
N PHE A 211 8.11 -7.59 3.89
CA PHE A 211 8.33 -9.02 3.72
C PHE A 211 8.42 -9.78 5.05
N LEU A 212 8.20 -9.09 6.18
CA LEU A 212 8.30 -9.63 7.53
C LEU A 212 9.69 -10.19 7.84
N LYS A 213 10.76 -9.72 7.20
CA LYS A 213 12.11 -10.12 7.57
C LYS A 213 12.53 -9.34 8.83
N SER A 214 13.00 -10.07 9.83
CA SER A 214 13.62 -9.45 11.00
C SER A 214 15.01 -8.97 10.56
N ARG A 215 15.33 -7.69 10.76
CA ARG A 215 16.73 -7.28 10.81
C ARG A 215 17.26 -7.80 12.14
N THR A 216 17.98 -8.91 12.11
CA THR A 216 18.83 -9.29 13.24
C THR A 216 19.89 -8.20 13.33
N HIS A 217 19.74 -7.28 14.28
CA HIS A 217 20.91 -6.60 14.80
C HIS A 217 21.63 -7.65 15.64
N ASN A 218 22.70 -8.22 15.09
CA ASN A 218 23.77 -8.79 15.91
C ASN A 218 24.52 -7.62 16.56
#